data_AF-A0A2N3BM64-F1
#
_entry.id   AF-A0A2N3BM64-F1
#
_cell.length_a   1.000
_cell.length_b   1.000
_cell.length_c   1.000
_cell.angle_alpha   90.00
_cell.angle_beta   90.00
_cell.angle_gamma   90.00
#
_symmetry.space_group_name_H-M   'P 1'
#
loop_
_entity.id
_entity.type
_entity.pdbx_description
1 polymer ?
#
loop_
_entity_poly.entity_id
_entity_poly.type
_entity_poly.pdbx_seq_one_letter_code
_entity_poly.pdbx_strand_id
1 'polypeptide(L)' 'EAQIAALQRQAAEPAAAAARAPAGAAAALVGAGAPAGAAPGFDAEDPATWGNPGRNEPCPCGSGEKFKHCHGRLA' A
#
# COMPACT_ATOMS: atom_id res chain seq x y z
N GLU A 1 7.98 53.00 25.27
CA GLU A 1 6.73 52.25 24.97
C GLU A 1 6.65 51.70 23.54
N ALA A 2 6.92 52.50 22.50
CA ALA A 2 6.83 52.03 21.10
C ALA A 2 7.74 50.82 20.76
N GLN A 3 8.91 50.73 21.38
CA GLN A 3 9.86 49.61 21.15
C GLN A 3 9.36 48.28 21.73
N ILE A 4 8.61 48.30 22.83
CA ILE A 4 8.07 47.10 23.50
C ILE A 4 6.89 46.55 22.68
N ALA A 5 6.04 47.44 22.16
CA ALA A 5 4.93 47.06 21.28
C ALA A 5 5.43 46.46 19.95
N ALA A 6 6.53 46.96 19.39
CA ALA A 6 7.13 46.39 18.19
C ALA A 6 7.67 44.97 18.42
N LEU A 7 8.31 44.72 19.57
CA LEU A 7 8.83 43.40 19.92
C LEU A 7 7.71 42.37 20.14
N GLN A 8 6.59 42.77 20.76
CA GLN A 8 5.43 41.89 20.95
C GLN A 8 4.74 41.51 19.64
N ARG A 9 4.79 42.37 18.61
CA ARG A 9 4.26 42.06 17.27
C ARG A 9 5.11 41.04 16.52
N GLN A 10 6.42 41.00 16.77
CA GLN A 10 7.33 40.02 16.19
C GLN A 10 7.18 38.63 16.83
N ALA A 11 6.77 38.55 18.10
CA ALA A 11 6.53 37.28 18.80
C ALA A 11 5.17 36.63 18.46
N ALA A 12 4.29 37.34 17.76
CA ALA A 12 2.93 36.92 17.41
C ALA A 12 2.75 36.57 15.93
N GLU A 13 3.83 36.25 15.20
CA GLU A 13 3.70 35.56 13.92
C GLU A 13 3.45 34.07 14.18
N PRO A 14 2.25 33.52 13.85
CA PRO A 14 2.06 32.09 13.89
C PRO A 14 3.00 31.48 12.85
N ALA A 15 3.88 30.61 13.32
CA ALA A 15 4.55 29.64 12.49
C ALA A 15 3.47 28.85 11.74
N ALA A 16 3.14 29.31 10.54
CA ALA A 16 2.48 28.54 9.52
C ALA A 16 3.45 27.44 9.09
N ALA A 17 3.58 26.45 9.97
CA ALA A 17 4.05 25.12 9.66
C ALA A 17 3.05 24.50 8.67
N ALA A 18 3.21 24.84 7.41
CA ALA A 18 2.68 24.09 6.28
C ALA A 18 3.73 24.07 5.18
N ALA A 19 4.89 23.52 5.53
CA ALA A 19 5.85 23.06 4.56
C ALA A 19 5.17 22.02 3.65
N ARG A 20 4.84 22.48 2.45
CA ARG A 20 4.93 21.80 1.14
C ARG A 20 5.39 20.33 1.23
N ALA A 21 4.53 19.40 0.81
CA ALA A 21 4.81 18.52 -0.34
C ALA A 21 3.55 17.75 -0.79
N PRO A 22 3.37 17.51 -2.10
CA PRO A 22 2.23 16.82 -2.70
C PRO A 22 2.46 15.29 -2.76
N ALA A 23 1.45 14.61 -3.28
CA ALA A 23 1.39 13.20 -3.65
C ALA A 23 0.95 12.28 -2.51
N GLY A 24 -0.12 11.52 -2.82
CA GLY A 24 -0.69 10.53 -1.93
C GLY A 24 0.40 9.67 -1.32
N ALA A 25 0.47 9.71 0.01
CA ALA A 25 1.05 8.62 0.76
C ALA A 25 0.30 7.38 0.30
N ALA A 26 1.03 6.58 -0.48
CA ALA A 26 0.57 5.34 -1.04
C ALA A 26 -0.19 4.58 0.04
N ALA A 27 -1.34 4.03 -0.36
CA ALA A 27 -1.97 2.92 0.32
C ALA A 27 -0.94 1.77 0.44
N ALA A 28 -0.10 1.85 1.46
CA ALA A 28 0.85 0.84 1.87
C ALA A 28 0.35 0.19 3.18
N LEU A 29 -0.93 -0.16 3.19
CA LEU A 29 -1.27 -1.56 3.37
C LEU A 29 -1.52 -2.06 1.95
N VAL A 30 -0.46 -2.33 1.17
CA VAL A 30 -0.07 -3.73 0.93
C VAL A 30 -1.28 -4.60 1.19
N GLY A 31 -2.07 -4.82 0.14
CA GLY A 31 -2.99 -5.95 0.13
C GLY A 31 -2.21 -7.11 0.69
N ALA A 32 -2.76 -7.77 1.71
CA ALA A 32 -2.15 -8.90 2.37
C ALA A 32 -1.90 -10.00 1.34
N GLY A 33 -0.78 -9.86 0.68
CA GLY A 33 -0.08 -10.86 -0.09
C GLY A 33 1.32 -10.72 0.44
N ALA A 34 1.53 -11.24 1.65
CA ALA A 34 2.83 -11.83 1.91
C ALA A 34 3.22 -12.61 0.66
N PRO A 35 4.46 -12.53 0.15
CA PRO A 35 4.97 -13.57 -0.70
C PRO A 35 5.04 -14.81 0.19
N ALA A 36 3.88 -15.43 0.46
CA ALA A 36 3.82 -16.82 0.77
C ALA A 36 4.45 -17.44 -0.47
N GLY A 37 5.70 -17.87 -0.34
CA GLY A 37 6.28 -18.81 -1.28
C GLY A 37 5.23 -19.88 -1.57
N ALA A 38 5.25 -20.40 -2.80
CA ALA A 38 4.23 -21.31 -3.33
C ALA A 38 3.57 -22.13 -2.22
N ALA A 39 2.25 -22.00 -2.08
CA ALA A 39 1.53 -22.65 -0.99
C ALA A 39 1.92 -24.14 -0.96
N PRO A 40 2.22 -24.72 0.21
CA PRO A 40 2.68 -26.10 0.28
C PRO A 40 1.62 -27.01 -0.34
N GLY A 41 1.99 -27.75 -1.39
CA GLY A 41 1.08 -28.60 -2.16
C GLY A 41 0.36 -27.90 -3.32
N PHE A 42 0.80 -26.71 -3.75
CA PHE A 42 0.32 -26.07 -4.98
C PHE A 42 0.97 -26.70 -6.22
N ASP A 43 0.16 -27.25 -7.11
CA ASP A 43 0.58 -27.76 -8.42
C ASP A 43 -0.03 -26.90 -9.54
N ALA A 44 0.82 -26.25 -10.35
CA ALA A 44 0.39 -25.35 -11.42
C ALA A 44 -0.46 -26.03 -12.51
N GLU A 45 -0.34 -27.34 -12.66
CA GLU A 45 -1.06 -28.12 -13.67
C GLU A 45 -2.37 -28.73 -13.12
N ASP A 46 -2.56 -28.75 -11.80
CA ASP A 46 -3.76 -29.32 -11.16
C ASP A 46 -4.59 -28.22 -10.46
N PRO A 47 -5.70 -27.76 -11.08
CA PRO A 47 -6.55 -26.73 -10.50
C PRO A 47 -7.24 -27.14 -9.20
N ALA A 48 -7.30 -28.44 -8.87
CA ALA A 48 -7.81 -28.89 -7.58
C ALA A 48 -6.88 -28.49 -6.41
N THR A 49 -5.58 -28.34 -6.68
CA THR A 49 -4.58 -27.96 -5.68
C THR A 49 -4.51 -26.45 -5.43
N TRP A 50 -5.06 -25.64 -6.34
CA TRP A 50 -5.02 -24.18 -6.22
C TRP A 50 -5.90 -23.67 -5.07
N GLY A 51 -6.86 -24.49 -4.62
CA GLY A 51 -7.90 -24.10 -3.69
C GLY A 51 -8.93 -23.18 -4.34
N ASN A 52 -9.55 -22.30 -3.55
CA ASN A 52 -10.50 -21.30 -4.04
C ASN A 52 -10.05 -19.87 -3.67
N PRO A 53 -8.87 -19.42 -4.14
CA PRO A 53 -8.43 -18.05 -3.92
C PRO A 53 -9.35 -17.07 -4.65
N GLY A 54 -9.66 -15.96 -4.00
CA GLY A 54 -10.40 -14.86 -4.60
C GLY A 54 -9.68 -14.34 -5.84
N ARG A 55 -10.44 -13.92 -6.87
CA ARG A 55 -9.90 -13.45 -8.16
C ARG A 55 -8.83 -12.35 -8.04
N ASN A 56 -8.91 -11.50 -7.00
CA ASN A 56 -7.97 -10.40 -6.79
C ASN A 56 -6.86 -10.70 -5.76
N GLU A 57 -6.88 -11.87 -5.12
CA GLU A 57 -5.88 -12.29 -4.13
C GLU A 57 -4.56 -12.67 -4.82
N PRO A 58 -3.42 -12.65 -4.09
CA PRO A 58 -2.15 -13.16 -4.61
C PRO A 58 -2.30 -14.61 -5.09
N CYS A 59 -1.66 -14.93 -6.21
CA CYS A 59 -1.72 -16.28 -6.76
C CYS A 59 -0.91 -17.25 -5.85
N PRO A 60 -1.48 -18.39 -5.46
CA PRO A 60 -0.81 -19.34 -4.57
C PRO A 60 0.41 -20.04 -5.19
N CYS A 61 0.68 -19.83 -6.49
CA CYS A 61 1.92 -20.26 -7.14
C CYS A 61 3.17 -19.48 -6.70
N GLY A 62 3.00 -18.35 -6.01
CA GLY A 62 4.11 -17.49 -5.59
C GLY A 62 4.63 -16.54 -6.68
N SER A 63 3.92 -16.36 -7.81
CA SER A 63 4.32 -15.41 -8.86
C SER A 63 4.26 -13.94 -8.41
N GLY A 64 3.58 -13.65 -7.30
CA GLY A 64 3.32 -12.28 -6.83
C GLY A 64 2.23 -11.55 -7.63
N GLU A 65 1.68 -12.17 -8.68
CA GLU A 65 0.56 -11.64 -9.44
C GLU A 65 -0.78 -11.99 -8.76
N LYS A 66 -1.85 -11.29 -9.12
CA LYS A 66 -3.21 -11.64 -8.65
C LYS A 66 -3.68 -12.92 -9.34
N PHE A 67 -4.50 -13.72 -8.68
CA PHE A 67 -5.01 -14.98 -9.20
C PHE A 67 -5.62 -14.82 -10.60
N LYS A 68 -6.48 -13.80 -10.83
CA LYS A 68 -7.08 -13.53 -12.15
C LYS A 68 -6.10 -13.18 -13.28
N HIS A 69 -4.87 -12.77 -12.95
CA HIS A 69 -3.84 -12.41 -13.93
C HIS A 69 -2.86 -13.57 -14.19
N CYS A 70 -2.86 -14.58 -13.33
CA CYS A 70 -2.03 -15.77 -13.40
C CYS A 70 -2.90 -17.00 -13.73
N HIS A 71 -2.89 -18.04 -12.90
CA HIS A 71 -3.63 -19.31 -13.09
C HIS A 71 -5.17 -19.19 -13.09
N GLY A 72 -5.72 -18.13 -12.49
CA GLY A 72 -7.16 -17.83 -12.51
C GLY A 72 -7.64 -17.07 -13.74
N ARG A 73 -6.80 -16.95 -14.78
CA ARG A 73 -7.18 -16.33 -16.06
C ARG A 73 -8.17 -17.27 -16.76
N LEU A 74 -9.43 -16.87 -16.77
CA LEU A 74 -10.44 -17.52 -17.61
C LEU A 74 -10.12 -17.15 -19.07
N ALA A 75 -9.88 -18.16 -19.91
CA ALA A 75 -9.75 -18.00 -21.35
C ALA A 75 -11.08 -17.57 -21.97
#